data_AF-A0A6D0IL36-F1
#
_entry.id   AF-A0A6D0IL36-F1
#
_cell.length_a   1.000
_cell.length_b   1.000
_cell.length_c   1.000
_cell.angle_alpha   90.00
_cell.angle_beta   90.00
_cell.angle_gamma   90.00
#
_symmetry.space_group_name_H-M   'P 1'
#
loop_
_entity.id
_entity.type
_entity.pdbx_description
1 polymer ?
#
loop_
_entity_poly.entity_id
_entity_poly.type
_entity_poly.pdbx_seq_one_letter_code
_entity_poly.pdbx_strand_id
1 'polypeptide(L)'
;LATPSIVSGEALAEYDAVWIVPGSPYRHPQGAFTAIRYARENGIPFLGTCGGFQHAVIEYARNVLGWQDAGHAETDSEGRMVIAPLSCSLVETSAVVELRANTLIARAYGRESIEEGYHCRYGVDSAFAGELEQGDLRVTGWDEEGE
;
A
#
# COMPACT_ATOMS: atom_id res chain seq x y z
N LEU A 1 0.97 18.74 8.26
CA LEU A 1 0.19 19.55 7.30
C LEU A 1 -0.03 18.69 6.06
N ALA A 2 -1.18 18.78 5.39
CA ALA A 2 -1.40 18.06 4.13
C ALA A 2 -0.47 18.61 3.04
N THR A 3 0.19 17.74 2.29
CA THR A 3 1.06 18.14 1.16
C THR A 3 0.17 18.42 -0.06
N PRO A 4 0.02 19.69 -0.48
CA PRO A 4 -0.99 20.07 -1.48
C PRO A 4 -0.65 19.56 -2.88
N SER A 5 0.63 19.40 -3.19
CA SER A 5 1.10 18.88 -4.47
C SER A 5 2.54 18.38 -4.35
N ILE A 6 2.87 17.34 -5.11
CA ILE A 6 4.24 16.86 -5.31
C ILE A 6 4.49 16.93 -6.82
N VAL A 7 5.39 17.81 -7.23
CA VAL A 7 5.67 18.09 -8.65
C VAL A 7 6.81 17.23 -9.21
N SER A 8 7.74 16.81 -8.35
CA SER A 8 8.84 15.92 -8.69
C SER A 8 9.35 15.19 -7.45
N GLY A 9 10.13 14.13 -7.65
CA GLY A 9 10.72 13.37 -6.55
C GLY A 9 11.79 14.16 -5.79
N GLU A 10 12.55 15.02 -6.48
CA GLU A 10 13.61 15.84 -5.90
C GLU A 10 13.09 16.82 -4.85
N ALA A 11 11.82 17.24 -4.97
CA ALA A 11 11.15 18.03 -3.93
C ALA A 11 11.03 17.30 -2.59
N LEU A 12 11.31 15.99 -2.56
CA LEU A 12 11.28 15.17 -1.35
C LEU A 12 12.68 14.89 -0.78
N ALA A 13 13.75 15.38 -1.42
CA ALA A 13 15.14 15.07 -1.04
C ALA A 13 15.53 15.59 0.35
N GLU A 14 14.82 16.58 0.89
CA GLU A 14 15.10 17.16 2.22
C GLU A 14 14.44 16.38 3.38
N TYR A 15 13.57 15.41 3.08
CA TYR A 15 12.84 14.67 4.11
C TYR A 15 13.51 13.33 4.43
N ASP A 16 13.61 13.01 5.71
CA ASP A 16 14.17 11.74 6.19
C ASP A 16 13.24 10.54 5.98
N ALA A 17 11.95 10.78 5.77
CA ALA A 17 10.95 9.75 5.57
C ALA A 17 9.72 10.28 4.82
N VAL A 18 9.01 9.38 4.14
CA VAL A 18 7.75 9.66 3.43
C VAL A 18 6.62 8.84 4.04
N TRP A 19 5.54 9.50 4.42
CA TRP A 19 4.30 8.85 4.85
C TRP A 19 3.16 9.19 3.90
N ILE A 20 2.60 8.18 3.26
CA ILE A 20 1.38 8.30 2.46
C ILE A 20 0.19 7.91 3.33
N VAL A 21 -0.54 8.93 3.76
CA VAL A 21 -1.65 8.86 4.72
C VAL A 21 -2.91 8.23 4.10
N PRO A 22 -3.89 7.79 4.92
CA PRO A 22 -5.20 7.37 4.43
C PRO A 22 -5.95 8.50 3.70
N GLY A 23 -7.03 8.15 2.98
CA GLY A 23 -7.88 9.14 2.28
C GLY A 23 -7.83 9.09 0.75
N SER A 24 -7.54 7.90 0.18
CA SER A 24 -7.84 7.62 -1.23
C SER A 24 -9.36 7.70 -1.46
N PRO A 25 -9.85 8.21 -2.62
CA PRO A 25 -9.08 8.73 -3.75
C PRO A 25 -8.39 10.07 -3.45
N TYR A 26 -7.10 10.16 -3.78
CA TYR A 26 -6.35 11.41 -3.59
C TYR A 26 -6.74 12.46 -4.63
N ARG A 27 -6.71 13.74 -4.23
CA ARG A 27 -6.87 14.87 -5.16
C ARG A 27 -5.81 14.88 -6.27
N HIS A 28 -4.59 14.43 -5.93
CA HIS A 28 -3.44 14.38 -6.84
C HIS A 28 -2.77 12.99 -6.77
N PRO A 29 -3.36 11.95 -7.39
CA PRO A 29 -2.86 10.58 -7.27
C PRO A 29 -1.45 10.44 -7.86
N GLN A 30 -1.14 11.18 -8.93
CA GLN A 30 0.21 11.19 -9.51
C GLN A 30 1.28 11.67 -8.52
N GLY A 31 0.94 12.62 -7.64
CA GLY A 31 1.86 13.08 -6.60
C GLY A 31 2.18 11.98 -5.59
N ALA A 32 1.18 11.19 -5.21
CA ALA A 32 1.38 10.01 -4.35
C ALA A 32 2.29 8.98 -5.04
N PHE A 33 2.01 8.64 -6.30
CA PHE A 33 2.86 7.70 -7.06
C PHE A 33 4.30 8.21 -7.23
N THR A 34 4.50 9.50 -7.51
CA THR A 34 5.83 10.12 -7.57
C THR A 34 6.56 9.97 -6.22
N ALA A 35 5.87 10.22 -5.11
CA ALA A 35 6.47 10.13 -3.79
C ALA A 35 6.85 8.69 -3.39
N ILE A 36 5.95 7.74 -3.64
CA ILE A 36 6.17 6.32 -3.39
C ILE A 36 7.38 5.83 -4.20
N ARG A 37 7.37 6.09 -5.52
CA ARG A 37 8.44 5.69 -6.41
C ARG A 37 9.78 6.30 -6.00
N TYR A 38 9.80 7.60 -5.70
CA TYR A 38 11.02 8.28 -5.27
C TYR A 38 11.57 7.67 -3.98
N ALA A 39 10.71 7.40 -2.99
CA ALA A 39 11.14 6.78 -1.75
C ALA A 39 11.74 5.38 -1.98
N ARG A 40 11.09 4.55 -2.80
CA ARG A 40 11.56 3.20 -3.16
C ARG A 40 12.91 3.24 -3.88
N GLU A 41 13.04 4.10 -4.90
CA GLU A 41 14.24 4.15 -5.75
C GLU A 41 15.46 4.76 -5.05
N ASN A 42 15.24 5.59 -4.02
CA ASN A 42 16.30 6.26 -3.27
C ASN A 42 16.54 5.69 -1.87
N GLY A 43 15.85 4.60 -1.49
CA GLY A 43 16.01 3.97 -0.18
C GLY A 43 15.56 4.85 0.99
N ILE A 44 14.61 5.76 0.77
CA ILE A 44 14.07 6.64 1.80
C ILE A 44 13.04 5.84 2.61
N PRO A 45 13.10 5.86 3.96
CA PRO A 45 12.08 5.27 4.81
C PRO A 45 10.66 5.65 4.40
N PHE A 46 9.81 4.65 4.23
CA PHE A 46 8.46 4.79 3.69
C PHE A 46 7.44 4.13 4.60
N LEU A 47 6.30 4.79 4.80
CA LEU A 47 5.10 4.22 5.40
C LEU A 47 3.90 4.52 4.51
N GLY A 48 3.14 3.49 4.15
CA GLY A 48 1.86 3.62 3.44
C GLY A 48 0.75 3.03 4.29
N THR A 49 -0.30 3.80 4.55
CA THR A 49 -1.44 3.37 5.39
C THR A 49 -2.75 3.46 4.61
N CYS A 50 -3.58 2.41 4.65
CA CYS A 50 -4.88 2.36 3.95
C CYS A 50 -4.71 2.71 2.45
N GLY A 51 -5.26 3.83 2.00
CA GLY A 51 -5.07 4.34 0.63
C GLY A 51 -3.60 4.43 0.20
N GLY A 52 -2.70 4.74 1.14
CA GLY A 52 -1.27 4.85 0.85
C GLY A 52 -0.62 3.50 0.60
N PHE A 53 -1.07 2.46 1.33
CA PHE A 53 -0.69 1.08 1.08
C PHE A 53 -1.19 0.61 -0.29
N GLN A 54 -2.46 0.86 -0.61
CA GLN A 54 -3.05 0.53 -1.92
C GLN A 54 -2.28 1.18 -3.08
N HIS A 55 -1.91 2.45 -2.95
CA HIS A 55 -1.10 3.14 -3.97
C HIS A 55 0.33 2.62 -4.03
N ALA A 56 0.91 2.16 -2.91
CA ALA A 56 2.23 1.53 -2.92
C ALA A 56 2.23 0.21 -3.70
N VAL A 57 1.19 -0.60 -3.52
CA VAL A 57 0.95 -1.84 -4.26
C VAL A 57 0.84 -1.57 -5.77
N ILE A 58 0.09 -0.54 -6.17
CA ILE A 58 -0.04 -0.14 -7.57
C ILE A 58 1.30 0.39 -8.14
N GLU A 59 2.04 1.22 -7.39
CA GLU A 59 3.36 1.69 -7.83
C GLU A 59 4.32 0.54 -8.08
N TYR A 60 4.33 -0.43 -7.16
CA TYR A 60 5.16 -1.62 -7.26
C TYR A 60 4.78 -2.47 -8.48
N ALA A 61 3.48 -2.71 -8.71
CA ALA A 61 3.00 -3.43 -9.89
C ALA A 61 3.44 -2.75 -11.20
N ARG A 62 3.31 -1.42 -11.27
CA ARG A 62 3.67 -0.63 -12.47
C ARG A 62 5.16 -0.61 -12.75
N ASN A 63 5.99 -0.44 -11.73
CA ASN A 63 7.40 -0.11 -11.91
C ASN A 63 8.36 -1.27 -11.63
N VAL A 64 7.98 -2.23 -10.77
CA VAL A 64 8.82 -3.40 -10.44
C VAL A 64 8.36 -4.63 -11.20
N LEU A 65 7.06 -4.92 -11.22
CA LEU A 65 6.51 -6.05 -11.99
C LEU A 65 6.27 -5.74 -13.48
N GLY A 66 6.35 -4.46 -13.86
CA GLY A 66 6.23 -4.00 -15.24
C GLY A 66 4.80 -3.95 -15.78
N TRP A 67 3.79 -4.05 -14.92
CA TRP A 67 2.37 -3.99 -15.30
C TRP A 67 1.91 -2.54 -15.33
N GLN A 68 2.28 -1.85 -16.41
CA GLN A 68 2.00 -0.42 -16.56
C GLN A 68 0.49 -0.11 -16.53
N ASP A 69 -0.36 -1.08 -16.84
CA ASP A 69 -1.82 -1.03 -16.81
C ASP A 69 -2.43 -1.38 -15.44
N ALA A 70 -1.63 -1.58 -14.39
CA ALA A 70 -2.17 -1.82 -13.05
C ALA A 70 -2.95 -0.61 -12.53
N GLY A 71 -4.11 -0.83 -11.92
CA GLY A 71 -5.05 0.22 -11.50
C GLY A 71 -5.84 -0.12 -10.24
N HIS A 72 -6.74 0.79 -9.88
CA HIS A 72 -7.60 0.73 -8.70
C HIS A 72 -9.07 0.74 -9.09
N ALA A 73 -9.84 -0.27 -8.69
CA ALA A 73 -11.23 -0.44 -9.12
C ALA A 73 -12.20 0.68 -8.68
N GLU A 74 -11.84 1.49 -7.68
CA GLU A 74 -12.60 2.71 -7.32
C GLU A 74 -12.46 3.85 -8.32
N THR A 75 -11.33 3.94 -9.04
CA THR A 75 -11.00 5.12 -9.86
C THR A 75 -10.79 4.82 -11.34
N ASP A 76 -10.42 3.57 -11.68
CA ASP A 76 -10.10 3.16 -13.04
C ASP A 76 -11.19 2.22 -13.60
N SER A 77 -11.45 2.33 -14.91
CA SER A 77 -12.41 1.49 -15.63
C SER A 77 -11.76 0.46 -16.56
N GLU A 78 -10.43 0.55 -16.76
CA GLU A 78 -9.66 -0.28 -17.68
C GLU A 78 -8.30 -0.64 -17.06
N GLY A 79 -7.70 -1.74 -17.52
CA GLY A 79 -6.41 -2.23 -17.01
C GLY A 79 -6.56 -3.36 -15.98
N ARG A 80 -5.45 -3.73 -15.35
CA ARG A 80 -5.41 -4.78 -14.33
C ARG A 80 -5.73 -4.18 -12.97
N MET A 81 -6.91 -4.47 -12.42
CA MET A 81 -7.30 -4.00 -11.09
C MET A 81 -6.56 -4.80 -10.03
N VAL A 82 -5.40 -4.30 -9.60
CA VAL A 82 -4.61 -4.92 -8.52
C VAL A 82 -5.14 -4.56 -7.14
N ILE A 83 -5.93 -3.47 -7.08
CA ILE A 83 -6.77 -3.13 -5.94
C ILE A 83 -8.24 -3.27 -6.35
N ALA A 84 -8.95 -4.17 -5.69
CA ALA A 84 -10.32 -4.57 -6.02
C ALA A 84 -11.27 -4.37 -4.83
N PRO A 85 -12.60 -4.32 -5.05
CA PRO A 85 -13.57 -4.27 -3.96
C PRO A 85 -13.44 -5.51 -3.08
N LEU A 86 -13.44 -5.33 -1.76
CA LEU A 86 -13.49 -6.45 -0.82
C LEU A 86 -14.87 -7.12 -0.88
N SER A 87 -14.89 -8.45 -0.80
CA SER A 87 -16.13 -9.24 -0.75
C SER A 87 -16.97 -8.91 0.49
N CYS A 88 -16.29 -8.66 1.62
CA CYS A 88 -16.86 -8.11 2.85
C CYS A 88 -16.18 -6.78 3.17
N SER A 89 -16.96 -5.69 3.21
CA SER A 89 -16.45 -4.36 3.53
C SER A 89 -16.00 -4.30 4.99
N LEU A 90 -14.71 -4.05 5.23
CA LEU A 90 -14.11 -3.90 6.56
C LEU A 90 -14.26 -2.46 7.07
N VAL A 91 -15.48 -1.94 7.08
CA VAL A 91 -15.76 -0.57 7.59
C VAL A 91 -16.16 -0.66 9.05
N GLU A 92 -15.45 0.06 9.92
CA GLU A 92 -15.69 0.08 11.38
C GLU A 92 -15.58 -1.29 12.03
N THR A 93 -14.71 -2.14 11.48
CA THR A 93 -14.43 -3.48 11.98
C THR A 93 -13.03 -3.52 12.56
N SER A 94 -12.84 -4.19 13.69
CA SER A 94 -11.51 -4.58 14.14
C SER A 94 -11.29 -6.05 13.79
N ALA A 95 -10.10 -6.37 13.30
CA ALA A 95 -9.72 -7.74 13.02
C ALA A 95 -8.30 -8.03 13.51
N VAL A 96 -8.05 -9.31 13.78
CA VAL A 96 -6.74 -9.81 14.13
C VAL A 96 -5.89 -9.90 12.87
N VAL A 97 -4.64 -9.45 12.97
CA VAL A 97 -3.62 -9.64 11.95
C VAL A 97 -2.47 -10.43 12.56
N GLU A 98 -2.20 -11.57 11.95
CA GLU A 98 -1.04 -12.39 12.26
C GLU A 98 0.15 -11.85 11.49
N LEU A 99 1.20 -11.44 12.22
CA LEU A 99 2.43 -10.89 11.69
C LEU A 99 3.50 -11.98 11.60
N ARG A 100 4.15 -12.05 10.44
CA ARG A 100 5.28 -12.93 10.24
C ARG A 100 6.42 -12.61 11.22
N ALA A 101 6.85 -13.60 11.98
CA ALA A 101 8.00 -13.53 12.88
C ALA A 101 9.25 -12.97 12.18
N ASN A 102 10.10 -12.27 12.93
CA ASN A 102 11.38 -11.69 12.48
C ASN A 102 11.29 -10.63 11.35
N THR A 103 10.10 -10.07 11.09
CA THR A 103 9.93 -8.97 10.13
C THR A 103 10.05 -7.59 10.79
N LEU A 104 10.10 -6.52 9.99
CA LEU A 104 10.14 -5.15 10.52
C LEU A 104 8.88 -4.83 11.34
N ILE A 105 7.70 -5.22 10.83
CA ILE A 105 6.42 -4.91 11.47
C ILE A 105 6.25 -5.67 12.80
N ALA A 106 6.59 -6.97 12.84
CA ALA A 106 6.54 -7.75 14.07
C ALA A 106 7.48 -7.18 15.16
N ARG A 107 8.67 -6.71 14.77
CA ARG A 107 9.60 -6.04 15.70
C ARG A 107 9.08 -4.68 16.17
N ALA A 108 8.42 -3.91 15.31
CA ALA A 108 7.84 -2.62 15.68
C ALA A 108 6.70 -2.78 16.71
N TYR A 109 5.86 -3.81 16.56
CA TYR A 109 4.79 -4.11 17.50
C TYR A 109 5.25 -4.89 18.75
N GLY A 110 6.36 -5.62 18.67
CA GLY A 110 6.84 -6.49 19.75
C GLY A 110 6.00 -7.74 19.99
N ARG A 111 5.12 -8.10 19.04
CA ARG A 111 4.22 -9.26 19.07
C ARG A 111 3.92 -9.74 17.66
N GLU A 112 3.51 -11.00 17.54
CA GLU A 112 3.20 -11.65 16.26
C GLU A 112 1.69 -11.67 15.95
N SER A 113 0.85 -11.21 16.87
CA SER A 113 -0.60 -11.07 16.65
C SER A 113 -1.04 -9.70 17.17
N ILE A 114 -1.70 -8.93 16.32
CA ILE A 114 -2.17 -7.56 16.59
C ILE A 114 -3.67 -7.48 16.28
N GLU A 115 -4.37 -6.52 16.88
CA GLU A 115 -5.74 -6.17 16.51
C GLU A 115 -5.74 -4.75 15.96
N GLU A 116 -6.23 -4.58 14.75
CA GLU A 116 -6.22 -3.29 14.04
C GLU A 116 -7.63 -2.91 13.57
N GLY A 117 -7.90 -1.61 13.55
CA GLY A 117 -9.15 -1.05 13.07
C GLY A 117 -9.12 -0.83 11.56
N TYR A 118 -10.15 -1.30 10.86
CA TYR A 118 -10.30 -1.18 9.43
C TYR A 118 -11.38 -0.16 9.07
N HIS A 119 -11.11 0.57 7.99
CA HIS A 119 -12.06 1.45 7.33
C HIS A 119 -11.84 1.39 5.81
N CYS A 120 -11.96 0.18 5.25
CA CYS A 120 -11.58 -0.11 3.87
C CYS A 120 -12.72 -0.84 3.13
N ARG A 121 -13.04 -0.38 1.92
CA ARG A 121 -13.94 -1.08 0.98
C ARG A 121 -13.19 -1.79 -0.14
N TYR A 122 -11.89 -1.52 -0.27
CA TYR A 122 -11.02 -2.01 -1.32
C TYR A 122 -9.74 -2.59 -0.69
N GLY A 123 -9.19 -3.63 -1.31
CA GLY A 123 -7.99 -4.32 -0.86
C GLY A 123 -7.21 -4.89 -2.04
N VAL A 124 -6.12 -5.59 -1.74
CA VAL A 124 -5.33 -6.28 -2.78
C VAL A 124 -6.20 -7.37 -3.41
N ASP A 125 -6.24 -7.41 -4.74
CA ASP A 125 -6.95 -8.48 -5.45
C ASP A 125 -6.27 -9.83 -5.19
N SER A 126 -7.04 -10.86 -4.83
CA SER A 126 -6.48 -12.17 -4.46
C SER A 126 -5.78 -12.87 -5.63
N ALA A 127 -6.16 -12.58 -6.88
CA ALA A 127 -5.44 -13.07 -8.06
C ALA A 127 -4.07 -12.38 -8.22
N PHE A 128 -3.87 -11.23 -7.57
CA PHE A 128 -2.60 -10.52 -7.54
C PHE A 128 -1.75 -10.81 -6.30
N ALA A 129 -2.35 -11.16 -5.17
CA ALA A 129 -1.64 -11.34 -3.90
C ALA A 129 -0.43 -12.30 -4.01
N GLY A 130 -0.57 -13.42 -4.74
CA GLY A 130 0.54 -14.35 -4.97
C GLY A 130 1.67 -13.82 -5.86
N GLU A 131 1.38 -12.86 -6.72
CA GLU A 131 2.36 -12.25 -7.64
C GLU A 131 3.23 -11.21 -6.92
N LEU A 132 2.73 -10.59 -5.85
CA LEU A 132 3.51 -9.68 -5.00
C LEU A 132 4.77 -10.34 -4.44
N GLU A 133 4.69 -11.63 -4.09
CA GLU A 133 5.79 -12.38 -3.50
C GLU A 133 6.87 -12.81 -4.51
N GLN A 134 6.60 -12.71 -5.82
CA GLN A 134 7.56 -13.09 -6.86
C GLN A 134 8.74 -12.10 -6.97
N GLY A 135 8.58 -10.87 -6.47
CA GLY A 135 9.64 -9.88 -6.44
C GLY A 135 10.26 -9.67 -5.05
N ASP A 136 10.72 -8.45 -4.81
CA ASP A 136 11.35 -8.03 -3.55
C ASP A 136 10.33 -7.69 -2.46
N LEU A 137 9.09 -7.35 -2.83
CA LEU A 137 8.01 -7.11 -1.88
C LEU A 137 7.68 -8.42 -1.14
N ARG A 138 7.50 -8.31 0.18
CA ARG A 138 7.16 -9.44 1.04
C ARG A 138 5.86 -9.15 1.77
N VAL A 139 4.90 -10.06 1.65
CA VAL A 139 3.71 -10.06 2.50
C VAL A 139 4.12 -10.62 3.87
N THR A 140 3.82 -9.85 4.92
CA THR A 140 4.27 -10.16 6.29
C THR A 140 3.17 -10.03 7.32
N GLY A 141 1.94 -9.83 6.90
CA GLY A 141 0.75 -9.81 7.75
C GLY A 141 -0.43 -10.35 6.96
N TRP A 142 -1.29 -11.11 7.62
CA TRP A 142 -2.50 -11.72 7.04
C TRP A 142 -3.58 -11.85 8.12
N ASP A 143 -4.83 -12.02 7.69
CA ASP A 143 -5.94 -12.30 8.59
C ASP A 143 -5.99 -13.78 9.06
N GLU A 144 -7.05 -14.17 9.78
CA GLU A 144 -7.23 -15.55 10.26
C GLU A 144 -7.41 -16.58 9.12
N GLU A 145 -7.84 -16.14 7.94
CA GLU A 145 -8.02 -16.97 6.75
C GLU A 145 -6.73 -17.06 5.90
N GLY A 146 -5.72 -16.24 6.22
CA GLY A 146 -4.45 -16.17 5.52
C GLY A 146 -4.44 -15.22 4.33
N GLU A 147 -5.41 -14.32 4.25
CA GLU A 147 -5.52 -13.26 3.22
C GLU A 147 -4.77 -11.98 3.59
#